data_AF-A0A0T6B0G2-F1
#
_entry.id   AF-A0A0T6B0G2-F1
#
_cell.length_a   1.000
_cell.length_b   1.000
_cell.length_c   1.000
_cell.angle_alpha   90.00
_cell.angle_beta   90.00
_cell.angle_gamma   90.00
#
_symmetry.space_group_name_H-M   'P 1'
#
loop_
_entity.id
_entity.type
_entity.pdbx_description
1 polymer ?
#
loop_
_entity_poly.entity_id
_entity_poly.type
_entity_poly.pdbx_seq_one_letter_code
_entity_poly.pdbx_strand_id
1 'polypeptide(L)'
;MRQTRVYDPYFLQSRQAPIHINCSISLSTNVIDFNQIVKEAFAEDVPFGIVGLHPCGDLGPALLRLYQECHNIKFITIVGCCYMKLTSESEMTSNAYGYPLSQFSLENKFHLSYNAREVACHALESYIERLKRNEHWQLKIHCYRAALEYLIVQHFPEYHHSGLANVKYESKMSFSEYCSKAVKHVHINLSEKEINSDVIKAFLDEWKAVLAFYTVRLLFAPLIESTILLDRYLYLHEN
;
A
#
# COMPACT_ATOMS: atom_id res chain seq x y z
N MET A 1 -13.59 23.84 -0.78
CA MET A 1 -13.24 25.07 -0.04
C MET A 1 -11.83 25.47 -0.42
N ARG A 2 -11.62 26.65 -1.04
CA ARG A 2 -10.28 27.19 -1.26
C ARG A 2 -9.81 27.76 0.08
N GLN A 3 -8.78 27.17 0.68
CA GLN A 3 -8.09 27.80 1.81
C GLN A 3 -7.46 29.09 1.30
N THR A 4 -8.02 30.22 1.73
CA THR A 4 -7.37 31.52 1.67
C THR A 4 -6.07 31.42 2.45
N ARG A 5 -4.94 31.57 1.75
CA ARG A 5 -3.63 31.74 2.38
C ARG A 5 -3.68 32.97 3.28
N VAL A 6 -3.64 32.76 4.58
CA VAL A 6 -3.33 33.83 5.53
C VAL A 6 -1.84 34.14 5.31
N TYR A 7 -1.59 35.29 4.70
CA TYR A 7 -0.24 35.78 4.44
C TYR A 7 0.35 36.31 5.75
N ASP A 8 1.27 35.55 6.34
CA ASP A 8 2.15 36.06 7.39
C ASP A 8 3.34 36.80 6.73
N PRO A 9 3.45 38.13 6.88
CA PRO A 9 4.51 38.91 6.25
C PRO A 9 5.92 38.63 6.81
N TYR A 10 6.05 37.92 7.95
CA TYR A 10 7.35 37.50 8.47
C TYR A 10 7.91 36.23 7.80
N PHE A 11 7.06 35.46 7.10
CA PHE A 11 7.45 34.17 6.50
C PHE A 11 8.25 34.29 5.19
N LEU A 12 8.39 35.51 4.64
CA LEU A 12 9.02 35.74 3.33
C LEU A 12 10.51 36.06 3.39
N GLN A 13 11.09 36.33 4.58
CA GLN A 13 12.47 36.82 4.68
C GLN A 13 13.55 35.74 4.78
N SER A 14 13.23 34.44 4.88
CA SER A 14 14.20 33.36 5.11
C SER A 14 14.07 32.16 4.17
N ARG A 15 13.73 32.36 2.89
CA ARG A 15 13.60 31.23 1.94
C ARG A 15 14.96 30.71 1.48
N GLN A 16 15.58 29.88 2.31
CA GLN A 16 16.53 28.90 1.80
C GLN A 16 15.75 27.87 0.96
N ALA A 17 16.25 27.55 -0.23
CA ALA A 17 15.61 26.56 -1.08
C ALA A 17 15.66 25.18 -0.38
N PRO A 18 14.65 24.31 -0.60
CA PRO A 18 14.70 22.94 -0.10
C PRO A 18 15.96 22.23 -0.61
N ILE A 19 16.64 21.53 0.30
CA ILE A 19 17.79 20.70 -0.03
C ILE A 19 17.26 19.31 -0.37
N HIS A 20 17.60 18.84 -1.57
CA HIS A 20 17.17 17.52 -2.05
C HIS A 20 18.30 16.52 -1.89
N ILE A 21 17.99 15.41 -1.21
CA ILE A 21 18.93 14.31 -1.01
C ILE A 21 18.28 13.02 -1.47
N ASN A 22 19.06 12.23 -2.19
CA ASN A 22 18.69 10.88 -2.59
C ASN A 22 19.49 9.91 -1.74
N CYS A 23 18.85 9.34 -0.73
CA CYS A 23 19.41 8.31 0.13
C CYS A 23 18.42 7.14 0.26
N SER A 24 18.94 5.98 0.67
CA SER A 24 18.11 4.82 0.98
C SER A 24 18.00 4.67 2.49
N ILE A 25 16.77 4.53 2.97
CA ILE A 25 16.46 4.25 4.38
C ILE A 25 15.76 2.90 4.42
N SER A 26 16.20 2.04 5.35
CA SER A 26 15.63 0.72 5.56
C SER A 26 15.64 0.36 7.05
N LEU A 27 15.13 -0.82 7.40
CA LEU A 27 15.12 -1.29 8.79
C LEU A 27 16.52 -1.46 9.40
N SER A 28 17.58 -1.53 8.59
CA SER A 28 18.96 -1.62 9.07
C SER A 28 19.66 -0.26 9.21
N THR A 29 19.00 0.83 8.80
CA THR A 29 19.56 2.19 8.93
C THR A 29 19.58 2.58 10.40
N ASN A 30 20.78 2.82 10.95
CA ASN A 30 20.96 3.27 12.32
C ASN A 30 21.03 4.82 12.41
N VAL A 31 20.98 5.33 13.65
CA VAL A 31 21.01 6.78 13.93
C VAL A 31 22.30 7.47 13.48
N ILE A 32 23.44 6.78 13.53
CA ILE A 32 24.74 7.37 13.13
C ILE A 32 24.71 7.68 11.63
N ASP A 33 24.34 6.68 10.83
CA ASP A 33 24.23 6.82 9.38
C ASP A 33 23.17 7.87 9.01
N PHE A 34 22.03 7.86 9.70
CA PHE A 34 20.96 8.83 9.46
C PHE A 34 21.38 10.26 9.80
N ASN A 35 22.06 10.49 10.93
CA ASN A 35 22.55 11.80 11.31
C ASN A 35 23.65 12.31 10.38
N GLN A 36 24.47 11.41 9.82
CA GLN A 36 25.46 11.77 8.81
C GLN A 36 24.78 12.34 7.56
N ILE A 37 23.69 11.71 7.10
CA ILE A 37 22.89 12.21 5.95
C ILE A 37 22.35 13.62 6.24
N VAL A 38 21.83 13.86 7.45
CA VAL A 38 21.29 15.18 7.84
C VAL A 38 22.41 16.23 7.94
N LYS A 39 23.56 15.88 8.50
CA LYS A 39 24.72 16.78 8.59
C LYS A 39 25.28 17.15 7.23
N GLU A 40 25.34 16.21 6.29
CA GLU A 40 25.74 16.49 4.91
C GLU A 40 24.77 17.45 4.20
N ALA A 41 23.48 17.39 4.57
CA ALA A 41 22.44 18.26 4.04
C ALA A 41 22.55 19.70 4.56
N PHE A 42 22.63 19.85 5.88
CA PHE A 42 22.41 21.12 6.57
C PHE A 42 23.69 21.71 7.17
N ALA A 43 24.83 21.00 7.09
CA ALA A 43 26.14 21.38 7.64
C ALA A 43 26.15 21.68 9.15
N GLU A 44 25.08 21.34 9.86
CA GLU A 44 24.86 21.63 11.27
C GLU A 44 24.07 20.51 11.94
N ASP A 45 24.29 20.35 13.25
CA ASP A 45 23.51 19.44 14.08
C ASP A 45 22.28 20.16 14.62
N VAL A 46 21.26 20.31 13.78
CA VAL A 46 20.03 21.06 14.10
C VAL A 46 18.92 20.14 14.56
N PRO A 47 18.02 20.59 15.46
CA PRO A 47 16.75 19.91 15.69
C PRO A 47 15.88 19.90 14.43
N PHE A 48 15.28 18.75 14.10
CA PHE A 48 14.43 18.60 12.92
C PHE A 48 13.23 17.69 13.18
N GLY A 49 12.35 17.52 12.21
CA GLY A 49 11.26 16.55 12.27
C GLY A 49 11.16 15.73 10.99
N ILE A 50 10.51 14.57 11.08
CA ILE A 50 10.29 13.68 9.96
C ILE A 50 8.85 13.81 9.47
N VAL A 51 8.68 14.04 8.16
CA VAL A 51 7.37 14.03 7.49
C VAL A 51 7.39 13.00 6.37
N GLY A 52 6.72 11.86 6.60
CA GLY A 52 6.55 10.80 5.62
C GLY A 52 5.19 10.89 4.92
N LEU A 53 5.14 11.38 3.69
CA LEU A 53 3.90 11.58 2.92
C LEU A 53 3.46 10.36 2.07
N HIS A 54 4.03 9.18 2.32
CA HIS A 54 3.66 7.86 1.78
C HIS A 54 4.71 6.77 2.12
N PRO A 55 5.30 6.69 3.34
CA PRO A 55 6.31 5.68 3.60
C PRO A 55 5.71 4.29 3.41
N CYS A 56 6.17 3.60 2.37
CA CYS A 56 5.62 2.35 1.90
C CYS A 56 6.30 1.18 2.64
N GLY A 57 5.51 0.17 3.05
CA GLY A 57 6.03 -1.00 3.73
C GLY A 57 6.91 -0.62 4.93
N ASP A 58 8.10 -1.20 4.97
CA ASP A 58 9.03 -1.09 6.10
C ASP A 58 9.64 0.30 6.31
N LEU A 59 9.48 1.24 5.36
CA LEU A 59 9.97 2.60 5.54
C LEU A 59 9.27 3.31 6.72
N GLY A 60 7.97 3.05 6.94
CA GLY A 60 7.26 3.63 8.09
C GLY A 60 7.85 3.18 9.42
N PRO A 61 7.93 1.87 9.68
CA PRO A 61 8.65 1.29 10.82
C PRO A 61 10.09 1.77 10.99
N ALA A 62 10.87 1.86 9.90
CA ALA A 62 12.25 2.35 9.97
C ALA A 62 12.33 3.79 10.49
N LEU A 63 11.45 4.68 10.00
CA LEU A 63 11.39 6.07 10.46
C LEU A 63 10.91 6.19 11.92
N LEU A 64 10.00 5.32 12.36
CA LEU A 64 9.57 5.27 13.76
C LEU A 64 10.70 4.84 14.71
N ARG A 65 11.50 3.85 14.30
CA ARG A 65 12.70 3.43 15.07
C ARG A 65 13.72 4.56 15.15
N LEU A 66 14.03 5.20 14.02
CA LEU A 66 14.92 6.36 13.99
C LEU A 66 14.41 7.50 14.88
N TYR A 67 13.11 7.76 14.89
CA TYR A 67 12.49 8.77 15.77
C TYR A 67 12.71 8.48 17.25
N GLN A 68 12.56 7.22 17.67
CA GLN A 68 12.78 6.79 19.04
C GLN A 68 14.25 6.87 19.45
N GLU A 69 15.16 6.52 18.55
CA GLU A 69 16.59 6.45 18.86
C GLU A 69 17.33 7.80 18.68
N CYS A 70 16.85 8.71 17.84
CA CYS A 70 17.54 9.97 17.54
C CYS A 70 16.91 11.19 18.22
N HIS A 71 17.61 11.69 19.26
CA HIS A 71 17.18 12.85 20.05
C HIS A 71 17.05 14.16 19.25
N ASN A 72 17.65 14.27 18.06
CA ASN A 72 17.56 15.48 17.24
C ASN A 72 16.21 15.58 16.52
N ILE A 73 15.47 14.46 16.42
CA ILE A 73 14.14 14.43 15.83
C ILE A 73 13.10 14.84 16.89
N LYS A 74 12.45 15.98 16.69
CA LYS A 74 11.51 16.58 17.66
C LYS A 74 10.06 16.22 17.40
N PHE A 75 9.73 15.82 16.18
CA PHE A 75 8.39 15.33 15.83
C PHE A 75 8.46 14.39 14.64
N ILE A 76 7.43 13.56 14.51
CA ILE A 76 7.23 12.70 13.36
C ILE A 76 5.76 12.75 12.91
N THR A 77 5.55 12.74 11.60
CA THR A 77 4.23 12.60 10.99
C THR A 77 4.34 11.62 9.84
N ILE A 78 3.58 10.52 9.89
CA ILE A 78 3.61 9.45 8.91
C ILE A 78 2.20 9.25 8.34
N VAL A 79 2.09 9.27 7.01
CA VAL A 79 0.89 8.88 6.25
C VAL A 79 1.23 7.60 5.48
N GLY A 80 1.10 6.44 6.12
CA GLY A 80 1.38 5.14 5.50
C GLY A 80 0.38 4.78 4.39
N CYS A 81 0.75 3.87 3.49
CA CYS A 81 -0.14 3.49 2.38
C CYS A 81 0.03 2.06 1.82
N CYS A 82 1.23 1.46 1.89
CA CYS A 82 1.52 0.14 1.32
C CYS A 82 1.78 -0.90 2.42
N TYR A 83 0.79 -1.17 3.26
CA TYR A 83 0.91 -2.10 4.38
C TYR A 83 1.21 -3.54 3.95
N MET A 84 0.77 -3.97 2.76
CA MET A 84 1.09 -5.29 2.20
C MET A 84 2.59 -5.51 1.95
N LYS A 85 3.39 -4.45 1.92
CA LYS A 85 4.85 -4.50 1.79
C LYS A 85 5.59 -4.49 3.12
N LEU A 86 4.86 -4.52 4.25
CA LEU A 86 5.51 -4.73 5.54
C LEU A 86 6.14 -6.13 5.56
N THR A 87 7.27 -6.28 6.20
CA THR A 87 7.78 -7.61 6.57
C THR A 87 7.09 -8.06 7.85
N SER A 88 6.73 -9.35 7.94
CA SER A 88 6.21 -9.96 9.16
C SER A 88 7.29 -10.75 9.91
N GLU A 89 7.11 -10.93 11.21
CA GLU A 89 8.02 -11.73 12.05
C GLU A 89 8.26 -13.14 11.48
N SER A 90 7.24 -13.78 10.93
CA SER A 90 7.35 -15.13 10.32
C SER A 90 8.16 -15.19 9.03
N GLU A 91 8.39 -14.06 8.36
CA GLU A 91 9.05 -13.97 7.06
C GLU A 91 10.56 -13.70 7.16
N MET A 92 11.09 -13.39 8.35
CA MET A 92 12.49 -12.98 8.52
C MET A 92 13.24 -13.79 9.60
N THR A 93 14.50 -14.12 9.32
CA THR A 93 15.47 -14.68 10.28
C THR A 93 16.22 -13.62 11.09
N SER A 94 15.94 -12.33 10.82
CA SER A 94 16.56 -11.16 11.45
C SER A 94 15.63 -10.48 12.46
N ASN A 95 16.20 -9.87 13.50
CA ASN A 95 15.49 -9.15 14.57
C ASN A 95 14.78 -7.84 14.12
N ALA A 96 14.71 -7.55 12.82
CA ALA A 96 14.08 -6.35 12.29
C ALA A 96 12.98 -6.73 11.29
N TYR A 97 11.75 -6.38 11.64
CA TYR A 97 10.54 -6.59 10.84
C TYR A 97 9.65 -5.35 10.87
N GLY A 98 8.75 -5.26 9.89
CA GLY A 98 7.82 -4.15 9.72
C GLY A 98 6.60 -4.22 10.62
N TYR A 99 6.05 -5.41 10.91
CA TYR A 99 4.89 -5.57 11.80
C TYR A 99 4.92 -6.92 12.55
N PRO A 100 4.52 -6.96 13.83
CA PRO A 100 4.18 -5.81 14.70
C PRO A 100 5.43 -4.97 15.08
N LEU A 101 5.28 -3.91 15.87
CA LEU A 101 6.41 -3.16 16.44
C LEU A 101 6.30 -3.03 17.96
N SER A 102 5.09 -2.87 18.49
CA SER A 102 4.86 -2.72 19.93
C SER A 102 5.14 -4.03 20.66
N GLN A 103 5.68 -3.90 21.87
CA GLN A 103 5.88 -5.01 22.79
C GLN A 103 4.53 -5.67 23.12
N PHE A 104 3.46 -4.87 23.29
CA PHE A 104 2.11 -5.40 23.48
C PHE A 104 1.67 -6.34 22.35
N SER A 105 1.83 -5.94 21.08
CA SER A 105 1.41 -6.76 19.94
C SER A 105 2.29 -8.00 19.78
N LEU A 106 3.58 -7.90 20.13
CA LEU A 106 4.52 -9.02 20.13
C LEU A 106 4.16 -10.07 21.18
N GLU A 107 3.94 -9.66 22.43
CA GLU A 107 3.57 -10.56 23.53
C GLU A 107 2.25 -11.29 23.28
N ASN A 108 1.29 -10.59 22.65
CA ASN A 108 0.00 -11.16 22.26
C ASN A 108 0.05 -11.92 20.92
N LYS A 109 1.21 -12.00 20.27
CA LYS A 109 1.44 -12.74 19.02
C LYS A 109 0.47 -12.32 17.90
N PHE A 110 0.20 -11.02 17.80
CA PHE A 110 -0.65 -10.50 16.74
C PHE A 110 0.04 -10.63 15.38
N HIS A 111 -0.73 -11.12 14.41
CA HIS A 111 -0.26 -11.33 13.06
C HIS A 111 -1.30 -10.82 12.06
N LEU A 112 -0.82 -10.33 10.92
CA LEU A 112 -1.67 -9.94 9.79
C LEU A 112 -1.16 -10.64 8.54
N SER A 113 -2.04 -11.37 7.87
CA SER A 113 -1.71 -11.99 6.59
C SER A 113 -1.42 -10.93 5.52
N TYR A 114 -0.75 -11.33 4.43
CA TYR A 114 -0.59 -10.47 3.26
C TYR A 114 -1.93 -9.87 2.81
N ASN A 115 -2.98 -10.69 2.71
CA ASN A 115 -4.31 -10.25 2.27
C ASN A 115 -4.95 -9.24 3.23
N ALA A 116 -4.77 -9.41 4.55
CA ALA A 116 -5.27 -8.43 5.51
C ALA A 116 -4.57 -7.07 5.34
N ARG A 117 -3.24 -7.09 5.21
CA ARG A 117 -2.42 -5.89 5.00
C ARG A 117 -2.72 -5.21 3.65
N GLU A 118 -3.00 -6.00 2.62
CA GLU A 118 -3.42 -5.48 1.31
C GLU A 118 -4.79 -4.80 1.39
N VAL A 119 -5.75 -5.41 2.09
CA VAL A 119 -7.08 -4.83 2.32
C VAL A 119 -6.98 -3.47 3.04
N ALA A 120 -6.07 -3.33 4.01
CA ALA A 120 -5.83 -2.06 4.72
C ALA A 120 -5.34 -0.91 3.82
N CYS A 121 -4.91 -1.19 2.59
CA CYS A 121 -4.43 -0.17 1.64
C CYS A 121 -5.57 0.45 0.80
N HIS A 122 -6.81 -0.04 0.93
CA HIS A 122 -7.93 0.40 0.11
C HIS A 122 -8.72 1.55 0.74
N ALA A 123 -9.07 2.54 -0.07
CA ALA A 123 -9.95 3.64 0.32
C ALA A 123 -11.43 3.26 0.12
N LEU A 124 -12.13 2.98 1.22
CA LEU A 124 -13.54 2.60 1.22
C LEU A 124 -14.44 3.71 0.64
N GLU A 125 -14.10 4.98 0.88
CA GLU A 125 -14.88 6.14 0.45
C GLU A 125 -14.98 6.23 -1.07
N SER A 126 -13.85 6.02 -1.75
CA SER A 126 -13.79 6.01 -3.22
C SER A 126 -14.64 4.90 -3.81
N TYR A 127 -14.69 3.76 -3.13
CA TYR A 127 -15.52 2.62 -3.54
C TYR A 127 -17.01 2.89 -3.33
N ILE A 128 -17.40 3.46 -2.17
CA ILE A 128 -18.78 3.87 -1.87
C ILE A 128 -19.29 4.86 -2.92
N GLU A 129 -18.49 5.85 -3.30
CA GLU A 129 -18.90 6.84 -4.30
C GLU A 129 -19.13 6.21 -5.69
N ARG A 130 -18.33 5.23 -6.10
CA ARG A 130 -18.55 4.47 -7.34
C ARG A 130 -19.86 3.69 -7.31
N LEU A 131 -20.18 3.05 -6.18
CA LEU A 131 -21.44 2.33 -6.00
C LEU A 131 -22.65 3.26 -6.08
N LYS A 132 -22.59 4.42 -5.41
CA LYS A 132 -23.68 5.42 -5.42
C LYS A 132 -23.95 5.99 -6.81
N ARG A 133 -22.91 6.18 -7.63
CA ARG A 133 -23.02 6.69 -9.00
C ARG A 133 -23.55 5.66 -10.00
N ASN A 134 -23.89 4.46 -9.54
CA ASN A 134 -24.24 3.32 -10.38
C ASN A 134 -23.16 2.93 -11.39
N GLU A 135 -21.89 3.29 -11.14
CA GLU A 135 -20.73 2.93 -11.98
C GLU A 135 -20.29 1.48 -11.74
N HIS A 136 -21.24 0.58 -11.42
CA HIS A 136 -21.02 -0.83 -11.07
C HIS A 136 -20.28 -1.59 -12.16
N TRP A 137 -20.35 -1.14 -13.42
CA TRP A 137 -19.61 -1.72 -14.54
C TRP A 137 -18.09 -1.64 -14.36
N GLN A 138 -17.57 -0.58 -13.72
CA GLN A 138 -16.15 -0.48 -13.41
C GLN A 138 -15.70 -1.55 -12.41
N LEU A 139 -16.64 -2.11 -11.64
CA LEU A 139 -16.38 -3.13 -10.62
C LEU A 139 -16.38 -4.55 -11.20
N LYS A 140 -16.92 -4.74 -12.42
CA LYS A 140 -16.79 -6.00 -13.17
C LYS A 140 -15.34 -6.37 -13.49
N ILE A 141 -14.43 -5.38 -13.45
CA ILE A 141 -13.00 -5.59 -13.66
C ILE A 141 -12.41 -6.62 -12.67
N HIS A 142 -12.94 -6.70 -11.44
CA HIS A 142 -12.48 -7.68 -10.45
C HIS A 142 -12.87 -9.11 -10.85
N CYS A 143 -14.07 -9.27 -11.41
CA CYS A 143 -14.52 -10.55 -11.96
C CYS A 143 -13.69 -10.95 -13.18
N TYR A 144 -13.38 -10.00 -14.07
CA TYR A 144 -12.49 -10.24 -15.22
C TYR A 144 -11.08 -10.63 -14.74
N ARG A 145 -10.52 -9.94 -13.75
CA ARG A 145 -9.20 -10.28 -13.20
C ARG A 145 -9.18 -11.68 -12.60
N ALA A 146 -10.23 -12.07 -11.88
CA ALA A 146 -10.36 -13.39 -11.27
C ALA A 146 -10.50 -14.50 -12.32
N ALA A 147 -11.35 -14.30 -13.34
CA ALA A 147 -11.49 -15.24 -14.45
C ALA A 147 -10.20 -15.40 -15.26
N LEU A 148 -9.46 -14.31 -15.47
CA LEU A 148 -8.13 -14.35 -16.08
C LEU A 148 -7.12 -15.11 -15.21
N GLU A 149 -7.10 -14.87 -13.90
CA GLU A 149 -6.22 -15.62 -12.99
C GLU A 149 -6.51 -17.12 -13.04
N TYR A 150 -7.79 -17.51 -13.11
CA TYR A 150 -8.16 -18.92 -13.30
C TYR A 150 -7.56 -19.49 -14.59
N LEU A 151 -7.68 -18.81 -15.73
CA LEU A 151 -7.08 -19.25 -16.99
C LEU A 151 -5.55 -19.34 -16.90
N ILE A 152 -4.90 -18.36 -16.25
CA ILE A 152 -3.45 -18.37 -16.03
C ILE A 152 -3.04 -19.59 -15.21
N VAL A 153 -3.72 -19.86 -14.09
CA VAL A 153 -3.41 -21.03 -13.25
C VAL A 153 -3.59 -22.35 -14.00
N GLN A 154 -4.61 -22.45 -14.85
CA GLN A 154 -4.89 -23.68 -15.60
C GLN A 154 -3.89 -23.94 -16.74
N HIS A 155 -3.49 -22.90 -17.47
CA HIS A 155 -2.74 -23.05 -18.72
C HIS A 155 -1.29 -22.57 -18.65
N PHE A 156 -0.97 -21.71 -17.69
CA PHE A 156 0.29 -20.97 -17.54
C PHE A 156 0.68 -20.86 -16.06
N PRO A 157 0.80 -21.99 -15.32
CA PRO A 157 1.00 -21.99 -13.86
C PRO A 157 2.28 -21.25 -13.42
N GLU A 158 3.28 -21.14 -14.29
CA GLU A 158 4.50 -20.37 -14.06
C GLU A 158 4.25 -18.86 -13.95
N TYR A 159 3.11 -18.37 -14.46
CA TYR A 159 2.68 -16.98 -14.37
C TYR A 159 1.69 -16.73 -13.23
N HIS A 160 1.43 -17.72 -12.37
CA HIS A 160 0.57 -17.55 -11.21
C HIS A 160 1.00 -16.33 -10.37
N HIS A 161 0.04 -15.46 -10.01
CA HIS A 161 0.28 -14.21 -9.28
C HIS A 161 1.28 -13.24 -9.94
N SER A 162 1.57 -13.39 -11.23
CA SER A 162 2.38 -12.42 -11.98
C SER A 162 1.71 -11.06 -12.06
N GLY A 163 2.53 -10.01 -12.06
CA GLY A 163 2.08 -8.65 -12.28
C GLY A 163 1.53 -8.48 -13.70
N LEU A 164 0.24 -8.19 -13.82
CA LEU A 164 -0.41 -7.87 -15.10
C LEU A 164 -0.48 -6.36 -15.33
N ALA A 165 -0.71 -5.96 -16.58
CA ALA A 165 -0.90 -4.55 -16.92
C ALA A 165 -2.14 -3.98 -16.22
N ASN A 166 -2.07 -2.72 -15.79
CA ASN A 166 -3.22 -2.02 -15.25
C ASN A 166 -4.20 -1.68 -16.39
N VAL A 167 -5.36 -2.33 -16.39
CA VAL A 167 -6.41 -2.09 -17.37
C VAL A 167 -7.48 -1.20 -16.76
N LYS A 168 -7.61 0.02 -17.29
CA LYS A 168 -8.76 0.87 -17.00
C LYS A 168 -9.99 0.29 -17.71
N TYR A 169 -11.06 0.03 -16.96
CA TYR A 169 -12.30 -0.45 -17.55
C TYR A 169 -12.94 0.65 -18.40
N GLU A 170 -13.23 0.33 -19.66
CA GLU A 170 -13.97 1.17 -20.59
C GLU A 170 -15.39 0.59 -20.74
N SER A 171 -16.41 1.45 -20.82
CA SER A 171 -17.79 0.99 -20.97
C SER A 171 -17.91 0.05 -22.19
N LYS A 172 -18.47 -1.15 -21.99
CA LYS A 172 -18.62 -2.23 -22.98
C LYS A 172 -17.37 -3.04 -23.33
N MET A 173 -16.26 -2.89 -22.60
CA MET A 173 -15.10 -3.77 -22.75
C MET A 173 -15.51 -5.24 -22.52
N SER A 174 -15.20 -6.08 -23.50
CA SER A 174 -15.37 -7.54 -23.42
C SER A 174 -14.27 -8.21 -22.60
N PHE A 175 -14.51 -9.45 -22.19
CA PHE A 175 -13.50 -10.22 -21.46
C PHE A 175 -12.27 -10.53 -22.34
N SER A 176 -12.46 -10.83 -23.63
CA SER A 176 -11.33 -11.05 -24.57
C SER A 176 -10.44 -9.80 -24.68
N GLU A 177 -11.03 -8.62 -24.88
CA GLU A 177 -10.28 -7.35 -24.92
C GLU A 177 -9.55 -7.06 -23.61
N TYR A 178 -10.18 -7.36 -22.46
CA TYR A 178 -9.54 -7.24 -21.16
C TYR A 178 -8.32 -8.15 -21.06
N CYS A 179 -8.45 -9.43 -21.43
CA CYS A 179 -7.35 -10.40 -21.40
C CYS A 179 -6.18 -9.88 -22.23
N SER A 180 -6.41 -9.48 -23.49
CA SER A 180 -5.35 -8.95 -24.37
C SER A 180 -4.67 -7.72 -23.78
N LYS A 181 -5.42 -6.79 -23.15
CA LYS A 181 -4.85 -5.61 -22.49
C LYS A 181 -4.05 -5.99 -21.24
N ALA A 182 -4.56 -6.91 -20.42
CA ALA A 182 -3.95 -7.30 -19.15
C ALA A 182 -2.64 -8.08 -19.33
N VAL A 183 -2.57 -8.96 -20.32
CA VAL A 183 -1.40 -9.82 -20.57
C VAL A 183 -0.35 -9.17 -21.49
N LYS A 184 -0.51 -7.90 -21.88
CA LYS A 184 0.35 -7.21 -22.86
C LYS A 184 1.86 -7.30 -22.59
N HIS A 185 2.26 -7.40 -21.32
CA HIS A 185 3.66 -7.42 -20.89
C HIS A 185 4.15 -8.80 -20.42
N VAL A 186 3.33 -9.83 -20.57
CA VAL A 186 3.67 -11.22 -20.22
C VAL A 186 3.45 -12.11 -21.43
N HIS A 187 4.26 -13.15 -21.59
CA HIS A 187 4.21 -14.04 -22.76
C HIS A 187 3.10 -15.09 -22.61
N ILE A 188 1.86 -14.63 -22.40
CA ILE A 188 0.67 -15.46 -22.23
C ILE A 188 -0.19 -15.34 -23.48
N ASN A 189 -0.47 -16.46 -24.13
CA ASN A 189 -1.30 -16.51 -25.33
C ASN A 189 -2.55 -17.36 -25.07
N LEU A 190 -3.65 -16.70 -24.72
CA LEU A 190 -4.94 -17.34 -24.47
C LEU A 190 -5.71 -17.51 -25.78
N SER A 191 -6.20 -18.72 -26.03
CA SER A 191 -7.04 -18.97 -27.20
C SER A 191 -8.47 -18.44 -27.01
N GLU A 192 -9.11 -18.02 -28.10
CA GLU A 192 -10.53 -17.63 -28.09
C GLU A 192 -11.44 -18.76 -27.57
N LYS A 193 -11.06 -20.03 -27.73
CA LYS A 193 -11.82 -21.16 -27.20
C LYS A 193 -11.80 -21.21 -25.67
N GLU A 194 -10.66 -20.94 -25.04
CA GLU A 194 -10.52 -20.94 -23.58
C GLU A 194 -11.27 -19.76 -22.96
N ILE A 195 -11.08 -18.56 -23.54
CA ILE A 195 -11.73 -17.32 -23.11
C ILE A 195 -13.26 -17.43 -23.19
N ASN A 196 -13.80 -18.08 -24.22
CA ASN A 196 -15.24 -18.23 -24.43
C ASN A 196 -15.81 -19.56 -23.92
N SER A 197 -15.07 -20.28 -23.08
CA SER A 197 -15.56 -21.53 -22.49
C SER A 197 -16.75 -21.29 -21.54
N ASP A 198 -17.62 -22.30 -21.40
CA ASP A 198 -18.83 -22.16 -20.59
C ASP A 198 -18.52 -21.97 -19.08
N VAL A 199 -17.39 -22.52 -18.62
CA VAL A 199 -16.88 -22.29 -17.26
C VAL A 199 -16.56 -20.81 -17.05
N ILE A 200 -15.89 -20.16 -17.99
CA ILE A 200 -15.58 -18.74 -17.91
C ILE A 200 -16.85 -17.90 -17.96
N LYS A 201 -17.79 -18.20 -18.86
CA LYS A 201 -19.09 -17.49 -18.90
C LYS A 201 -19.80 -17.57 -17.54
N ALA A 202 -19.85 -18.76 -16.94
CA ALA A 202 -20.44 -18.95 -15.61
C ALA A 202 -19.74 -18.09 -14.54
N PHE A 203 -18.40 -18.00 -14.54
CA PHE A 203 -17.69 -17.11 -13.62
C PHE A 203 -17.99 -15.63 -13.88
N LEU A 204 -18.10 -15.22 -15.14
CA LEU A 204 -18.43 -13.85 -15.51
C LEU A 204 -19.86 -13.45 -15.11
N ASP A 205 -20.79 -14.40 -15.07
CA ASP A 205 -22.17 -14.19 -14.61
C ASP A 205 -22.24 -13.97 -13.09
N GLU A 206 -21.27 -14.52 -12.33
CA GLU A 206 -21.14 -14.35 -10.87
C GLU A 206 -20.49 -13.03 -10.44
N TRP A 207 -20.38 -12.04 -11.34
CA TRP A 207 -19.75 -10.75 -11.04
C TRP A 207 -20.37 -10.03 -9.82
N LYS A 208 -21.66 -10.25 -9.54
CA LYS A 208 -22.33 -9.70 -8.35
C LYS A 208 -21.86 -10.37 -7.06
N ALA A 209 -21.58 -11.66 -7.07
CA ALA A 209 -21.03 -12.36 -5.92
C ALA A 209 -19.61 -11.88 -5.63
N VAL A 210 -18.79 -11.70 -6.69
CA VAL A 210 -17.45 -11.09 -6.57
C VAL A 210 -17.53 -9.68 -5.98
N LEU A 211 -18.50 -8.88 -6.44
CA LEU A 211 -18.75 -7.54 -5.92
C LEU A 211 -19.12 -7.57 -4.42
N ALA A 212 -20.04 -8.45 -4.03
CA ALA A 212 -20.47 -8.60 -2.65
C ALA A 212 -19.30 -9.03 -1.74
N PHE A 213 -18.52 -10.02 -2.18
CA PHE A 213 -17.33 -10.46 -1.46
C PHE A 213 -16.31 -9.34 -1.30
N TYR A 214 -16.02 -8.60 -2.36
CA TYR A 214 -15.08 -7.48 -2.30
C TYR A 214 -15.59 -6.34 -1.39
N THR A 215 -16.90 -6.07 -1.41
CA THR A 215 -17.53 -5.10 -0.48
C THR A 215 -17.30 -5.53 0.96
N VAL A 216 -17.55 -6.80 1.30
CA VAL A 216 -17.29 -7.32 2.65
C VAL A 216 -15.82 -7.19 3.03
N ARG A 217 -14.88 -7.48 2.11
CA ARG A 217 -13.44 -7.25 2.35
C ARG A 217 -13.15 -5.79 2.69
N LEU A 218 -13.69 -4.85 1.92
CA LEU A 218 -13.44 -3.41 2.14
C LEU A 218 -14.04 -2.88 3.44
N LEU A 219 -15.10 -3.49 3.99
CA LEU A 219 -15.62 -3.13 5.31
C LEU A 219 -14.59 -3.38 6.43
N PHE A 220 -13.67 -4.32 6.24
CA PHE A 220 -12.58 -4.58 7.19
C PHE A 220 -11.38 -3.66 6.99
N ALA A 221 -11.25 -2.95 5.87
CA ALA A 221 -10.07 -2.14 5.58
C ALA A 221 -9.73 -1.12 6.70
N PRO A 222 -10.69 -0.30 7.18
CA PRO A 222 -10.40 0.66 8.25
C PRO A 222 -10.03 -0.02 9.58
N LEU A 223 -10.61 -1.20 9.85
CA LEU A 223 -10.29 -1.96 11.06
C LEU A 223 -8.86 -2.48 11.03
N ILE A 224 -8.43 -3.08 9.91
CA ILE A 224 -7.07 -3.61 9.79
C ILE A 224 -6.04 -2.46 9.78
N GLU A 225 -6.32 -1.36 9.09
CA GLU A 225 -5.47 -0.17 9.14
C GLU A 225 -5.36 0.35 10.58
N SER A 226 -6.48 0.47 11.31
CA SER A 226 -6.49 0.89 12.71
C SER A 226 -5.64 0.00 13.60
N THR A 227 -5.66 -1.33 13.40
CA THR A 227 -4.80 -2.26 14.14
C THR A 227 -3.32 -1.97 13.90
N ILE A 228 -2.93 -1.69 12.65
CA ILE A 228 -1.54 -1.32 12.34
C ILE A 228 -1.17 0.01 12.98
N LEU A 229 -2.04 1.01 12.92
CA LEU A 229 -1.81 2.33 13.52
C LEU A 229 -1.74 2.28 15.05
N LEU A 230 -2.58 1.47 15.68
CA LEU A 230 -2.56 1.21 17.12
C LEU A 230 -1.26 0.56 17.55
N ASP A 231 -0.76 -0.42 16.79
CA ASP A 231 0.57 -1.00 17.04
C ASP A 231 1.68 0.06 16.98
N ARG A 232 1.62 0.99 16.03
CA ARG A 232 2.62 2.09 15.95
C ARG A 232 2.51 3.05 17.10
N TYR A 233 1.28 3.38 17.49
CA TYR A 233 1.01 4.23 18.63
C TYR A 233 1.54 3.62 19.93
N LEU A 234 1.27 2.33 20.16
CA LEU A 234 1.76 1.60 21.32
C LEU A 234 3.29 1.55 21.33
N TYR A 235 3.91 1.25 20.19
CA TYR A 235 5.37 1.27 20.06
C TYR A 235 5.99 2.62 20.47
N LEU A 236 5.36 3.72 20.05
CA LEU A 236 5.81 5.06 20.43
C LEU A 236 5.51 5.44 21.88
N HIS A 237 4.59 4.76 22.55
CA HIS A 237 4.22 5.02 23.93
C HIS A 237 5.05 4.21 24.93
N GLU A 238 5.48 3.02 24.52
CA GLU A 238 6.26 2.09 25.33
C GLU A 238 7.77 2.46 25.41
N ASN A 239 8.23 3.39 24.57
CA ASN A 239 9.62 3.85 24.46
C ASN A 239 9.69 5.38 24.55
#